data_AF-A5HZP8-F1
#
_entry.id   AF-A5HZP8-F1
#
_cell.length_a   1.000
_cell.length_b   1.000
_cell.length_c   1.000
_cell.angle_alpha   90.00
_cell.angle_beta   90.00
_cell.angle_gamma   90.00
#
_symmetry.space_group_name_H-M   'P 1'
#
loop_
_entity.id
_entity.type
_entity.pdbx_description
1 polymer ?
#
loop_
_entity_poly.entity_id
_entity_poly.type
_entity_poly.pdbx_seq_one_letter_code
_entity_poly.pdbx_strand_id
1 'polypeptide(L)' 'MENEDINLYDIFTTYSYNDIMKLLQSSKSKEEQDFYANLSNIILQREQMKVIGK' A
#
# COMPACT_ATOMS: atom_id res chain seq x y z
N MET A 1 9.20 -18.20 -19.74
CA MET A 1 8.46 -17.49 -18.69
C MET A 1 8.76 -16.03 -18.94
N GLU A 2 7.79 -15.30 -19.49
CA GLU A 2 7.91 -13.85 -19.64
C GLU A 2 8.16 -13.28 -18.24
N ASN A 3 9.27 -12.57 -18.07
CA ASN A 3 9.45 -11.72 -16.90
C ASN A 3 8.48 -10.55 -17.12
N GLU A 4 7.21 -10.74 -16.75
CA GLU A 4 6.36 -9.59 -16.50
C GLU A 4 7.07 -8.80 -15.40
N ASP A 5 7.45 -7.55 -15.71
CA ASP A 5 8.03 -6.64 -14.73
C ASP A 5 6.94 -6.35 -13.67
N ILE A 6 6.82 -7.26 -12.71
CA ILE A 6 5.88 -7.16 -11.60
C ILE A 6 6.37 -6.00 -10.73
N ASN A 7 5.76 -4.84 -10.94
CA ASN A 7 6.02 -3.67 -10.12
C ASN A 7 5.35 -3.87 -8.75
N LEU A 8 6.15 -3.83 -7.68
CA LEU A 8 5.65 -3.90 -6.30
C LEU A 8 4.55 -2.85 -6.05
N TYR A 9 4.70 -1.66 -6.63
CA TYR A 9 3.70 -0.60 -6.51
C TYR A 9 2.35 -1.03 -7.10
N ASP A 10 2.34 -1.67 -8.27
CA ASP A 10 1.10 -2.10 -8.92
C ASP A 10 0.41 -3.20 -8.11
N ILE A 11 1.17 -4.14 -7.52
CA ILE A 11 0.61 -5.11 -6.58
C ILE A 11 -0.02 -4.39 -5.38
N PHE A 12 0.71 -3.48 -4.73
CA PHE A 12 0.20 -2.85 -3.52
C PHE A 12 -0.96 -1.89 -3.75
N THR A 13 -1.06 -1.30 -4.94
CA THR A 13 -2.20 -0.44 -5.28
C THR A 13 -3.52 -1.19 -5.44
N THR A 14 -3.50 -2.52 -5.60
CA THR A 14 -4.71 -3.37 -5.57
C THR A 14 -5.18 -3.72 -4.16
N TYR A 15 -4.33 -3.54 -3.13
CA TYR A 15 -4.71 -3.81 -1.74
C TYR A 15 -5.67 -2.72 -1.24
N SER A 16 -6.69 -3.13 -0.49
CA SER A 16 -7.52 -2.17 0.23
C SER A 16 -6.76 -1.62 1.44
N TYR A 17 -7.19 -0.47 1.95
CA TYR A 17 -6.64 0.08 3.19
C TYR A 17 -6.72 -0.93 4.36
N ASN A 18 -7.80 -1.71 4.43
CA ASN A 18 -7.97 -2.74 5.46
C ASN A 18 -6.97 -3.89 5.31
N ASP A 19 -6.58 -4.24 4.09
CA ASP A 19 -5.60 -5.30 3.86
C ASP A 19 -4.19 -4.84 4.29
N ILE A 20 -3.83 -3.60 3.97
CA ILE A 20 -2.58 -2.97 4.44
C ILE A 20 -2.55 -2.90 5.97
N MET A 21 -3.68 -2.56 6.60
CA MET A 21 -3.78 -2.49 8.06
C MET A 21 -3.55 -3.86 8.71
N LYS A 22 -4.07 -4.95 8.12
CA LYS A 22 -3.80 -6.31 8.60
C LYS A 22 -2.32 -6.67 8.46
N LEU A 23 -1.69 -6.31 7.34
CA LEU A 23 -0.27 -6.53 7.12
C LEU A 23 0.58 -5.78 8.15
N LEU A 24 0.25 -4.51 8.40
CA LEU A 24 0.86 -3.70 9.46
C LEU A 24 0.71 -4.36 10.84
N GLN A 25 -0.48 -4.84 11.20
CA GLN A 25 -0.71 -5.51 12.49
C GLN A 25 0.06 -6.84 12.62
N SER A 26 0.31 -7.53 11.50
CA SER A 26 1.03 -8.80 11.46
C SER A 26 2.55 -8.67 11.35
N SER A 27 3.05 -7.45 11.13
CA SER A 27 4.47 -7.18 10.94
C SER A 27 5.29 -7.39 12.21
N LYS A 28 6.52 -7.89 12.04
CA LYS A 28 7.38 -8.33 13.15
C LYS A 28 8.52 -7.37 13.41
N SER A 29 9.00 -6.68 12.39
CA SER A 29 10.09 -5.72 12.50
C SER A 29 9.60 -4.28 12.38
N LYS A 30 10.42 -3.35 12.89
CA LYS A 30 10.15 -1.93 12.75
C LYS A 30 10.21 -1.49 11.28
N GLU A 31 11.13 -2.05 10.49
CA GLU A 31 11.20 -1.75 9.06
C GLU A 31 9.92 -2.17 8.32
N GLU A 32 9.36 -3.34 8.64
CA GLU A 32 8.09 -3.79 8.05
C GLU A 32 6.93 -2.88 8.46
N GLN A 33 6.88 -2.47 9.72
CA GLN A 33 5.87 -1.53 10.21
C GLN A 33 5.94 -0.20 9.46
N ASP A 34 7.15 0.36 9.34
CA ASP A 34 7.37 1.64 8.68
C ASP A 34 7.08 1.56 7.17
N PHE A 35 7.36 0.41 6.53
CA PHE A 35 6.98 0.15 5.15
C PHE A 35 5.45 0.21 4.96
N TYR A 36 4.69 -0.58 5.74
CA TYR A 36 3.23 -0.62 5.60
C TYR A 36 2.57 0.71 6.00
N ALA A 37 3.13 1.43 6.98
CA ALA A 37 2.65 2.77 7.36
C ALA A 37 2.82 3.77 6.20
N ASN A 38 4.00 3.82 5.57
CA ASN A 38 4.23 4.68 4.41
C ASN A 38 3.33 4.32 3.23
N LEU A 39 3.14 3.03 2.97
CA LEU A 39 2.26 2.56 1.92
C LEU A 39 0.79 2.95 2.16
N SER A 40 0.32 2.85 3.42
CA SER A 40 -1.02 3.28 3.80
C SER A 40 -1.25 4.78 3.57
N ASN A 41 -0.23 5.62 3.82
CA ASN A 41 -0.28 7.05 3.58
C ASN A 41 -0.41 7.37 2.07
N ILE A 42 0.34 6.66 1.22
CA ILE A 42 0.27 6.82 -0.24
C ILE A 42 -1.15 6.49 -0.75
N ILE A 43 -1.72 5.37 -0.29
CA ILE A 43 -3.08 4.96 -0.68
C ILE A 43 -4.11 5.99 -0.21
N LEU A 44 -4.01 6.46 1.04
CA LEU A 44 -4.89 7.50 1.58
C LEU A 44 -4.82 8.79 0.77
N GLN A 45 -3.62 9.27 0.45
CA GLN A 45 -3.43 10.48 -0.37
C GLN A 45 -4.06 10.32 -1.76
N ARG A 46 -3.92 9.13 -2.38
CA ARG A 46 -4.57 8.83 -3.67
C ARG A 46 -6.09 8.91 -3.58
N GLU A 47 -6.70 8.32 -2.55
CA GLU A 47 -8.15 8.38 -2.37
C GLU A 47 -8.62 9.80 -2.03
N GLN A 48 -7.86 10.56 -1.25
CA GLN A 48 -8.14 11.98 -0.98
C GLN A 48 -8.13 12.82 -2.26
N MET A 49 -7.17 12.62 -3.16
CA MET A 49 -7.12 13.31 -4.46
C MET A 49 -8.36 13.03 -5.32
N LYS A 50 -8.93 11.81 -5.28
CA LYS A 50 -10.17 11.49 -6.00
C LYS A 50 -11.40 12.22 -5.46
N VAL A 51 -11.42 12.52 -4.17
CA VAL A 51 -12.53 13.19 -3.49
C VAL A 51 -12.42 14.72 -3.61
N ILE A 52 -11.21 15.27 -3.42
CA ILE A 52 -10.96 16.72 -3.44
C ILE A 52 -10.82 17.27 -4.87
N GLY A 53 -10.44 16.44 -5.84
CA GLY A 53 -10.40 16.79 -7.26
C GLY A 53 -11.77 16.88 -7.94
N LYS A 54 -12.86 16.78 -7.16
CA LYS A 54 -14.26 17.00 -7.57
C LYS A 54 -14.81 18.22 -6.84
#